data_AF-A0A439IHU7-F1
#
_entry.id   AF-A0A439IHU7-F1
#
_cell.length_a   1.000
_cell.length_b   1.000
_cell.length_c   1.000
_cell.angle_alpha   90.00
_cell.angle_beta   90.00
_cell.angle_gamma   90.00
#
_symmetry.space_group_name_H-M   'P 1'
#
loop_
_entity.id
_entity.type
_entity.pdbx_description
1 polymer ?
#
loop_
_entity_poly.entity_id
_entity_poly.type
_entity_poly.pdbx_seq_one_letter_code
_entity_poly.pdbx_strand_id
1 'polypeptide(L)'
;MTQANGPLRVGIGGPVGSGKTTLTEKLCKALRDEFSIAVVTNDIYTKEDAMMLARLQALPEDRIIGVETGGCPHTAIREDASINLQAIAEMTRKFPDLDIVFIESGGDNLAATFSPDLADLTLYVISVCQGEEIPRKGGPAITRSDFLVINKSDLAPYVNVNLDVMESDAARMRGKRPFGFTDLSRGKGLQQVIDFIVEHGGLRIDAARSTAA
;
A
#
# COMPACT_ATOMS: atom_id res chain seq x y z
N MET A 1 -8.10 -12.73 -20.18
CA MET A 1 -8.46 -14.01 -19.55
C MET A 1 -9.04 -13.65 -18.20
N THR A 2 -10.27 -14.01 -17.88
CA THR A 2 -10.84 -13.73 -16.55
C THR A 2 -10.10 -14.60 -15.53
N GLN A 3 -9.39 -13.98 -14.59
CA GLN A 3 -8.70 -14.69 -13.51
C GLN A 3 -9.73 -15.46 -12.67
N ALA A 4 -9.47 -16.74 -12.40
CA ALA A 4 -10.39 -17.62 -11.68
C ALA A 4 -10.69 -17.17 -10.23
N ASN A 5 -9.85 -16.31 -9.66
CA ASN A 5 -9.89 -15.89 -8.25
C ASN A 5 -10.14 -14.38 -8.05
N GLY A 6 -10.46 -13.63 -9.11
CA GLY A 6 -10.54 -12.17 -9.05
C GLY A 6 -9.17 -11.47 -9.04
N PRO A 7 -9.12 -10.12 -8.91
CA PRO A 7 -7.87 -9.37 -8.86
C PRO A 7 -7.12 -9.60 -7.55
N LEU A 8 -5.79 -9.47 -7.58
CA LEU A 8 -4.96 -9.42 -6.38
C LEU A 8 -5.31 -8.17 -5.55
N ARG A 9 -5.63 -8.37 -4.27
CA ARG A 9 -5.97 -7.26 -3.35
C ARG A 9 -4.78 -6.95 -2.46
N VAL A 10 -4.21 -5.76 -2.63
CA VAL A 10 -3.03 -5.32 -1.88
C VAL A 10 -3.43 -4.22 -0.92
N GLY A 11 -3.44 -4.54 0.38
CA GLY A 11 -3.72 -3.58 1.45
C GLY A 11 -2.50 -2.73 1.76
N ILE A 12 -2.64 -1.40 1.74
CA ILE A 12 -1.60 -0.43 2.07
C ILE A 12 -2.01 0.29 3.35
N GLY A 13 -1.41 -0.15 4.46
CA GLY A 13 -1.67 0.38 5.80
C GLY A 13 -0.53 1.26 6.31
N GLY A 14 -0.78 2.00 7.38
CA GLY A 14 0.26 2.82 8.00
C GLY A 14 -0.25 4.07 8.70
N PRO A 15 0.58 4.68 9.56
CA PRO A 15 0.22 5.90 10.27
C PRO A 15 -0.10 7.10 9.38
N VAL A 16 -0.76 8.09 9.98
CA VAL A 16 -1.02 9.38 9.33
C VAL A 16 0.31 9.98 8.86
N GLY A 17 0.35 10.41 7.60
CA GLY A 17 1.53 11.07 7.01
C GLY A 17 2.74 10.17 6.74
N SER A 18 2.66 8.84 6.86
CA SER A 18 3.80 7.94 6.56
C SER A 18 4.15 7.86 5.07
N GLY A 19 3.22 8.24 4.19
CA GLY A 19 3.41 8.26 2.72
C GLY A 19 2.68 7.15 1.97
N LYS A 20 1.57 6.63 2.52
CA LYS A 20 0.70 5.63 1.87
C LYS A 20 0.23 6.11 0.48
N THR A 21 -0.42 7.26 0.38
CA THR A 21 -0.87 7.84 -0.88
C THR A 21 0.26 8.02 -1.91
N THR A 22 1.46 8.40 -1.44
CA THR A 22 2.65 8.48 -2.31
C THR A 22 3.08 7.11 -2.80
N LEU A 23 3.08 6.08 -1.95
CA LEU A 23 3.36 4.72 -2.37
C LEU A 23 2.32 4.23 -3.38
N THR A 24 1.03 4.43 -3.10
CA THR A 24 -0.09 4.09 -3.99
C THR A 24 0.08 4.75 -5.36
N GLU A 25 0.39 6.05 -5.41
CA GLU A 25 0.65 6.78 -6.66
C GLU A 25 1.80 6.18 -7.45
N LYS A 26 2.94 5.93 -6.79
CA LYS A 26 4.14 5.40 -7.43
C LYS A 26 3.93 3.99 -7.97
N LEU A 27 3.25 3.12 -7.21
CA LEU A 27 2.90 1.77 -7.64
C LEU A 27 1.96 1.81 -8.85
N CYS A 28 0.92 2.64 -8.82
CA CYS A 28 0.00 2.79 -9.95
C CYS A 28 0.76 3.22 -11.22
N LYS A 29 1.59 4.25 -11.15
CA LYS A 29 2.33 4.74 -12.32
C LYS A 29 3.32 3.73 -12.86
N ALA A 30 3.95 2.94 -12.01
CA ALA A 30 4.93 1.95 -12.42
C ALA A 30 4.29 0.69 -13.04
N LEU A 31 3.07 0.33 -12.63
CA LEU A 31 2.46 -0.96 -12.96
C LEU A 31 1.29 -0.87 -13.95
N ARG A 32 0.68 0.32 -14.14
CA ARG A 32 -0.56 0.48 -14.92
C ARG A 32 -0.43 0.21 -16.42
N ASP A 33 0.79 0.23 -16.96
CA ASP A 33 1.02 -0.06 -18.38
C ASP A 33 1.11 -1.58 -18.64
N GLU A 34 1.28 -2.37 -17.59
CA GLU A 34 1.40 -3.83 -17.66
C GLU A 34 0.14 -4.54 -17.12
N PHE A 35 -0.45 -4.00 -16.06
CA PHE A 35 -1.57 -4.57 -15.32
C PHE A 35 -2.80 -3.65 -15.35
N SER A 36 -4.01 -4.24 -15.38
CA SER A 36 -5.24 -3.48 -15.14
C SER A 36 -5.39 -3.22 -13.64
N ILE A 37 -5.32 -1.96 -13.22
CA ILE A 37 -5.29 -1.55 -11.80
C ILE A 37 -6.52 -0.73 -11.44
N ALA A 38 -6.99 -0.88 -10.20
CA ALA A 38 -7.90 0.02 -9.51
C ALA A 38 -7.39 0.38 -8.11
N VAL A 39 -7.89 1.48 -7.55
CA VAL A 39 -7.59 1.90 -6.18
C VAL A 39 -8.88 2.17 -5.41
N VAL A 40 -8.93 1.68 -4.17
CA VAL A 40 -9.90 2.07 -3.15
C VAL A 40 -9.14 2.79 -2.04
N THR A 41 -9.40 4.08 -1.84
CA THR A 41 -8.80 4.86 -0.75
C THR A 41 -9.80 5.06 0.36
N ASN A 42 -9.35 4.95 1.60
CA ASN A 42 -10.19 5.17 2.78
C ASN A 42 -9.73 6.41 3.53
N ASP A 43 -10.66 7.29 3.85
CA ASP A 43 -10.43 8.39 4.79
C ASP A 43 -11.68 8.55 5.67
N ILE A 44 -11.55 9.18 6.84
CA ILE A 44 -12.62 9.21 7.84
C ILE A 44 -13.76 10.13 7.38
N TYR A 45 -13.41 11.30 6.84
CA TYR A 45 -14.36 12.39 6.58
C TYR A 45 -14.26 12.99 5.18
N THR A 46 -13.32 12.54 4.35
CA THR A 46 -13.04 13.17 3.06
C THR A 46 -12.75 12.14 1.97
N LYS A 47 -12.54 12.63 0.75
CA LYS A 47 -11.99 11.85 -0.38
C LYS A 47 -10.67 12.43 -0.85
N GLU A 48 -9.91 13.08 0.03
CA GLU A 48 -8.69 13.80 -0.36
C GLU A 48 -7.64 12.89 -0.99
N ASP A 49 -7.48 11.66 -0.49
CA ASP A 49 -6.52 10.72 -1.08
C ASP A 49 -6.94 10.29 -2.50
N ALA A 50 -8.23 10.00 -2.74
CA ALA A 50 -8.74 9.72 -4.08
C ALA A 50 -8.54 10.92 -5.03
N MET A 51 -8.87 12.13 -4.57
CA MET A 51 -8.67 13.36 -5.35
C MET A 51 -7.19 13.66 -5.60
N MET A 52 -6.31 13.37 -4.65
CA MET A 52 -4.87 13.50 -4.81
C MET A 52 -4.36 12.53 -5.88
N LEU A 53 -4.77 11.27 -5.85
CA LEU A 53 -4.39 10.27 -6.86
C LEU A 53 -4.87 10.68 -8.27
N ALA A 54 -6.10 11.19 -8.38
CA ALA A 54 -6.64 11.73 -9.63
C ALA A 54 -5.82 12.93 -10.14
N ARG A 55 -5.53 13.92 -9.28
CA ARG A 55 -4.71 15.10 -9.61
C ARG A 55 -3.30 14.72 -10.05
N LEU A 56 -2.70 13.72 -9.41
CA LEU A 56 -1.39 13.19 -9.76
C LEU A 56 -1.41 12.30 -11.00
N GLN A 57 -2.60 12.06 -11.57
CA GLN A 57 -2.81 11.16 -12.70
C GLN A 57 -2.20 9.79 -12.43
N ALA A 58 -2.42 9.25 -11.23
CA ALA A 58 -1.98 7.90 -10.87
C ALA A 58 -2.69 6.86 -11.77
N LEU A 59 -4.01 7.02 -11.91
CA LEU A 59 -4.89 6.26 -12.81
C LEU A 59 -5.97 7.21 -13.37
N PRO A 60 -6.71 6.80 -14.41
CA PRO A 60 -8.00 7.40 -14.75
C PRO A 60 -8.92 7.50 -13.53
N GLU A 61 -9.69 8.59 -13.41
CA GLU A 61 -10.55 8.84 -12.24
C GLU A 61 -11.56 7.72 -12.00
N ASP A 62 -12.05 7.11 -13.07
CA ASP A 62 -13.05 6.05 -13.01
C ASP A 62 -12.49 4.72 -12.46
N ARG A 63 -11.16 4.63 -12.26
CA ARG A 63 -10.41 3.55 -11.62
C ARG A 63 -10.02 3.85 -10.15
N ILE A 64 -10.48 4.97 -9.59
CA ILE A 64 -10.21 5.38 -8.21
C ILE A 64 -11.54 5.59 -7.46
N ILE A 65 -11.74 4.86 -6.36
CA ILE A 65 -12.89 5.06 -5.47
C ILE A 65 -12.40 5.60 -4.13
N GLY A 66 -12.99 6.71 -3.68
CA GLY A 66 -12.83 7.23 -2.32
C GLY A 66 -13.98 6.79 -1.41
N VAL A 67 -13.65 6.06 -0.35
CA VAL A 67 -14.56 5.59 0.69
C VAL A 67 -14.39 6.46 1.94
N GLU A 68 -15.50 7.05 2.40
CA GLU A 68 -15.57 7.75 3.68
C GLU A 68 -16.00 6.76 4.77
N THR A 69 -15.12 6.45 5.72
CA THR A 69 -15.37 5.38 6.71
C THR A 69 -16.24 5.85 7.88
N GLY A 70 -16.29 7.15 8.16
CA GLY A 70 -17.08 7.74 9.26
C GLY A 70 -16.60 7.40 10.67
N GLY A 71 -15.55 6.60 10.83
CA GLY A 71 -15.05 6.10 12.11
C GLY A 71 -13.61 5.58 12.04
N CYS A 72 -13.18 4.83 13.06
CA CYS A 72 -11.80 4.34 13.17
C CYS A 72 -11.39 3.55 11.91
N PRO A 73 -10.27 3.89 11.25
CA PRO A 73 -9.87 3.27 9.99
C PRO A 73 -9.74 1.74 10.06
N HIS A 74 -9.22 1.20 11.16
CA HIS A 74 -9.10 -0.24 11.35
C HIS A 74 -10.44 -1.00 11.22
N THR A 75 -11.57 -0.38 11.63
CA THR A 75 -12.89 -0.99 11.49
C THR A 75 -13.19 -1.29 10.02
N ALA A 76 -12.98 -0.31 9.14
CA ALA A 76 -13.29 -0.43 7.72
C ALA A 76 -12.38 -1.42 6.97
N ILE A 77 -11.23 -1.81 7.54
CA ILE A 77 -10.28 -2.73 6.92
C ILE A 77 -10.18 -4.08 7.63
N ARG A 78 -10.77 -4.24 8.82
CA ARG A 78 -10.64 -5.46 9.63
C ARG A 78 -11.95 -5.91 10.24
N GLU A 79 -12.53 -5.14 11.16
CA GLU A 79 -13.71 -5.59 11.91
C GLU A 79 -14.99 -5.60 11.06
N ASP A 80 -15.15 -4.62 10.18
CA ASP A 80 -16.23 -4.52 9.21
C ASP A 80 -15.68 -4.02 7.87
N ALA A 81 -15.15 -4.96 7.09
CA ALA A 81 -14.61 -4.69 5.76
C ALA A 81 -15.69 -4.54 4.66
N SER A 82 -16.98 -4.55 5.01
CA SER A 82 -18.08 -4.63 4.05
C SER A 82 -18.07 -3.49 3.02
N ILE A 83 -17.80 -2.27 3.46
CA ILE A 83 -17.75 -1.09 2.57
C ILE A 83 -16.64 -1.19 1.53
N ASN A 84 -15.47 -1.70 1.91
CA ASN A 84 -14.35 -1.93 0.99
C ASN A 84 -14.64 -3.11 0.06
N LEU A 85 -15.20 -4.21 0.57
CA LEU A 85 -15.58 -5.36 -0.25
C LEU A 85 -16.63 -4.98 -1.31
N GLN A 86 -17.60 -4.12 -0.95
CA GLN A 86 -18.58 -3.58 -1.90
C GLN A 86 -17.91 -2.73 -2.98
N ALA A 87 -17.00 -1.82 -2.61
CA ALA A 87 -16.24 -1.00 -3.56
C ALA A 87 -15.40 -1.86 -4.51
N ILE A 88 -14.72 -2.90 -4.00
CA ILE A 88 -13.94 -3.84 -4.82
C ILE A 88 -14.86 -4.62 -5.78
N ALA A 89 -16.02 -5.07 -5.32
CA ALA A 89 -16.99 -5.77 -6.16
C ALA A 89 -17.57 -4.88 -7.27
N GLU A 90 -17.78 -3.59 -6.99
CA GLU A 90 -18.15 -2.60 -8.01
C GLU A 90 -17.06 -2.46 -9.07
N MET A 91 -15.81 -2.26 -8.64
CA MET A 91 -14.67 -2.12 -9.56
C MET A 91 -14.47 -3.36 -10.42
N THR A 92 -14.55 -4.55 -9.82
CA THR A 92 -14.41 -5.82 -10.53
C THR A 92 -15.51 -6.01 -11.58
N ARG A 93 -16.73 -5.55 -11.29
CA ARG A 93 -17.85 -5.61 -12.25
C ARG A 93 -17.65 -4.60 -13.39
N LYS A 94 -17.15 -3.40 -13.07
CA LYS A 94 -16.92 -2.32 -14.04
C LYS A 94 -15.73 -2.61 -14.96
N PHE A 95 -14.69 -3.26 -14.43
CA PHE A 95 -13.46 -3.61 -15.12
C PHE A 95 -13.16 -5.11 -14.95
N PRO A 96 -13.76 -5.98 -15.80
CA PRO A 96 -13.62 -7.43 -15.70
C PRO A 96 -12.20 -7.96 -15.95
N ASP A 97 -11.29 -7.10 -16.42
CA ASP A 97 -9.90 -7.38 -16.69
C ASP A 97 -8.96 -6.99 -15.54
N LEU A 98 -9.49 -6.51 -14.40
CA LEU A 98 -8.67 -6.10 -13.26
C LEU A 98 -7.74 -7.21 -12.78
N ASP A 99 -6.45 -6.85 -12.70
CA ASP A 99 -5.38 -7.69 -12.19
C ASP A 99 -5.06 -7.35 -10.73
N ILE A 100 -5.13 -6.06 -10.37
CA ILE A 100 -4.74 -5.56 -9.04
C ILE A 100 -5.75 -4.53 -8.53
N VAL A 101 -6.12 -4.64 -7.25
CA VAL A 101 -6.80 -3.57 -6.51
C VAL A 101 -5.95 -3.17 -5.30
N PHE A 102 -5.47 -1.93 -5.29
CA PHE A 102 -4.83 -1.35 -4.11
C PHE A 102 -5.89 -0.81 -3.15
N ILE A 103 -5.76 -1.13 -1.86
CA ILE A 103 -6.69 -0.70 -0.82
C ILE A 103 -5.89 0.11 0.19
N GLU A 104 -5.98 1.43 0.11
CA GLU A 104 -5.30 2.32 1.04
C GLU A 104 -6.16 2.55 2.28
N SER A 105 -5.63 2.22 3.46
CA SER A 105 -6.32 2.51 4.71
C SER A 105 -6.27 4.01 5.04
N GLY A 106 -7.21 4.49 5.85
CA GLY A 106 -7.01 5.72 6.59
C GLY A 106 -5.76 5.61 7.48
N GLY A 107 -5.17 6.75 7.86
CA GLY A 107 -4.02 6.74 8.76
C GLY A 107 -4.38 6.23 10.16
N ASP A 108 -3.67 5.21 10.65
CA ASP A 108 -3.99 4.57 11.93
C ASP A 108 -2.73 4.14 12.70
N ASN A 109 -2.89 3.70 13.94
CA ASN A 109 -1.81 3.32 14.84
C ASN A 109 -1.14 1.97 14.44
N LEU A 110 -0.08 1.60 15.17
CA LEU A 110 0.76 0.42 14.90
C LEU A 110 0.05 -0.94 15.03
N ALA A 111 -1.19 -0.96 15.55
CA ALA A 111 -2.01 -2.15 15.69
C ALA A 111 -2.98 -2.40 14.52
N ALA A 112 -3.09 -1.46 13.57
CA ALA A 112 -3.99 -1.59 12.43
C ALA A 112 -3.45 -2.57 11.38
N THR A 113 -4.21 -3.63 11.12
CA THR A 113 -3.91 -4.65 10.11
C THR A 113 -5.15 -4.91 9.28
N PHE A 114 -4.99 -5.33 8.02
CA PHE A 114 -6.11 -5.74 7.19
C PHE A 114 -6.65 -7.11 7.62
N SER A 115 -7.95 -7.34 7.44
CA SER A 115 -8.52 -8.68 7.45
C SER A 115 -7.99 -9.49 6.25
N PRO A 116 -7.68 -10.79 6.41
CA PRO A 116 -7.41 -11.68 5.28
C PRO A 116 -8.57 -11.78 4.29
N ASP A 117 -9.79 -11.49 4.73
CA ASP A 117 -10.96 -11.45 3.83
C ASP A 117 -10.90 -10.25 2.87
N LEU A 118 -10.14 -9.21 3.21
CA LEU A 118 -10.04 -7.97 2.43
C LEU A 118 -8.75 -7.88 1.60
N ALA A 119 -7.61 -8.30 2.13
CA ALA A 119 -6.31 -8.17 1.47
C ALA A 119 -5.58 -9.51 1.39
N ASP A 120 -5.07 -9.82 0.19
CA ASP A 120 -4.25 -11.01 -0.08
C ASP A 120 -2.78 -10.77 0.28
N LEU A 121 -2.31 -9.54 0.08
CA LEU A 121 -0.99 -9.05 0.53
C LEU A 121 -1.14 -7.75 1.31
N THR A 122 -0.29 -7.56 2.31
CA THR A 122 -0.28 -6.38 3.15
C THR A 122 1.07 -5.67 3.14
N LEU A 123 1.05 -4.41 2.71
CA LEU A 123 2.15 -3.47 2.85
C LEU A 123 1.85 -2.57 4.05
N TYR A 124 2.82 -2.41 4.95
CA TYR A 124 2.70 -1.43 6.04
C TYR A 124 3.75 -0.34 5.90
N VAL A 125 3.33 0.92 5.90
CA VAL A 125 4.19 2.07 5.66
C VAL A 125 4.39 2.83 6.97
N ILE A 126 5.62 2.82 7.47
CA ILE A 126 6.08 3.74 8.52
C ILE A 126 7.03 4.78 7.90
N SER A 127 7.36 5.81 8.66
CA SER A 127 8.24 6.89 8.22
C SER A 127 9.34 7.14 9.24
N VAL A 128 10.56 7.40 8.76
CA VAL A 128 11.70 7.81 9.59
C VAL A 128 11.38 9.03 10.47
N CYS A 129 10.59 9.98 9.96
CA CYS A 129 10.13 11.15 10.74
C CYS A 129 9.34 10.82 12.02
N GLN A 130 8.90 9.58 12.20
CA GLN A 130 8.14 9.17 13.38
C GLN A 130 9.03 8.79 14.58
N GLY A 131 10.34 8.66 14.36
CA GLY A 131 11.32 8.30 15.38
C GLY A 131 12.02 6.96 15.10
N GLU A 132 13.28 6.87 15.50
CA GLU A 132 14.13 5.68 15.33
C GLU A 132 13.56 4.46 16.07
N GLU A 133 12.81 4.68 17.16
CA GLU A 133 12.29 3.62 18.02
C GLU A 133 11.01 2.96 17.49
N ILE A 134 10.45 3.44 16.38
CA ILE A 134 9.17 2.94 15.86
C ILE A 134 9.19 1.44 15.58
N PRO A 135 10.22 0.85 14.92
CA PRO A 135 10.30 -0.60 14.80
C PRO A 135 10.29 -1.32 16.15
N ARG A 136 11.00 -0.80 17.17
CA ARG A 136 11.05 -1.39 18.53
C ARG A 136 9.71 -1.38 19.24
N LYS A 137 8.87 -0.37 18.98
CA LYS A 137 7.49 -0.30 19.52
C LYS A 137 6.60 -1.45 19.01
N GLY A 138 6.98 -2.07 17.88
CA GLY A 138 6.36 -3.29 17.39
C GLY A 138 4.91 -3.09 16.94
N GLY A 139 4.05 -4.04 17.31
CA GLY A 139 2.68 -4.12 16.81
C GLY A 139 2.53 -5.12 15.66
N PRO A 140 1.32 -5.68 15.47
CA PRO A 140 1.08 -6.69 14.44
C PRO A 140 1.40 -6.17 13.04
N ALA A 141 1.21 -4.88 12.79
CA ALA A 141 1.49 -4.29 11.48
C ALA A 141 3.00 -4.24 11.17
N ILE A 142 3.84 -3.86 12.14
CA ILE A 142 5.30 -3.88 11.98
C ILE A 142 5.85 -5.30 11.94
N THR A 143 5.30 -6.23 12.74
CA THR A 143 5.88 -7.57 12.92
C THR A 143 5.33 -8.62 11.95
N ARG A 144 4.13 -8.41 11.37
CA ARG A 144 3.41 -9.43 10.60
C ARG A 144 2.95 -9.01 9.21
N SER A 145 2.98 -7.72 8.85
CA SER A 145 2.77 -7.31 7.44
C SER A 145 3.71 -8.08 6.52
N ASP A 146 3.25 -8.39 5.32
CA ASP A 146 4.04 -9.16 4.37
C ASP A 146 5.27 -8.37 3.93
N PHE A 147 5.14 -7.05 3.74
CA PHE A 147 6.27 -6.14 3.54
C PHE A 147 6.13 -4.86 4.38
N LEU A 148 7.20 -4.48 5.09
CA LEU A 148 7.29 -3.20 5.80
C LEU A 148 8.08 -2.19 4.96
N VAL A 149 7.44 -1.08 4.63
CA VAL A 149 8.07 0.08 3.98
C VAL A 149 8.47 1.09 5.05
N ILE A 150 9.76 1.42 5.11
CA ILE A 150 10.31 2.45 6.01
C ILE A 150 10.64 3.68 5.17
N ASN A 151 9.64 4.55 4.99
CA ASN A 151 9.70 5.67 4.06
C ASN A 151 10.40 6.91 4.65
N LYS A 152 10.69 7.86 3.76
CA LYS A 152 11.35 9.15 4.04
C LYS A 152 12.74 8.97 4.63
N SER A 153 13.48 7.97 4.16
CA SER A 153 14.85 7.69 4.63
C SER A 153 15.80 8.85 4.38
N ASP A 154 15.53 9.68 3.37
CA ASP A 154 16.26 10.91 3.08
C ASP A 154 16.15 11.97 4.18
N LEU A 155 15.13 11.88 5.03
CA LEU A 155 14.90 12.83 6.11
C LEU A 155 15.60 12.49 7.43
N ALA A 156 16.25 11.32 7.53
CA ALA A 156 16.92 10.87 8.74
C ALA A 156 17.87 11.90 9.39
N PRO A 157 18.71 12.64 8.61
CA PRO A 157 19.61 13.64 9.17
C PRO A 157 18.90 14.83 9.85
N TYR A 158 17.63 15.08 9.52
CA TYR A 158 16.87 16.23 10.04
C TYR A 158 16.04 15.87 11.27
N VAL A 159 15.90 14.58 11.59
CA VAL A 159 15.09 14.07 12.72
C VAL A 159 15.90 13.24 13.71
N ASN A 160 17.24 13.29 13.63
CA ASN A 160 18.16 12.57 14.51
C ASN A 160 17.92 11.05 14.54
N VAL A 161 17.65 10.45 13.38
CA VAL A 161 17.47 9.00 13.26
C VAL A 161 18.72 8.37 12.64
N ASN A 162 19.23 7.32 13.27
CA ASN A 162 20.24 6.46 12.65
C ASN A 162 19.56 5.31 11.90
N LEU A 163 19.74 5.28 10.58
CA LEU A 163 19.13 4.24 9.73
C LEU A 163 19.65 2.84 10.05
N ASP A 164 20.92 2.69 10.43
CA ASP A 164 21.52 1.39 10.77
C ASP A 164 20.88 0.81 12.05
N VAL A 165 20.60 1.66 13.03
CA VAL A 165 19.90 1.24 14.27
C VAL A 165 18.47 0.85 13.96
N MET A 166 17.77 1.67 13.17
CA MET A 166 16.40 1.41 12.76
C MET A 166 16.29 0.13 11.92
N GLU A 167 17.27 -0.15 11.06
CA GLU A 167 17.39 -1.38 10.28
C GLU A 167 17.55 -2.60 11.18
N SER A 168 18.49 -2.55 12.12
CA SER A 168 18.73 -3.62 13.09
C SER A 168 17.47 -3.92 13.91
N ASP A 169 16.72 -2.90 14.30
CA ASP A 169 15.47 -3.07 15.03
C ASP A 169 14.35 -3.66 14.18
N ALA A 170 14.20 -3.20 12.95
CA ALA A 170 13.24 -3.77 12.02
C ALA A 170 13.55 -5.25 11.74
N ALA A 171 14.81 -5.59 11.49
CA ALA A 171 15.26 -6.97 11.28
C ALA A 171 14.97 -7.85 12.50
N ARG A 172 15.27 -7.37 13.72
CA ARG A 172 14.97 -8.08 14.96
C ARG A 172 13.48 -8.34 15.14
N MET A 173 12.64 -7.33 14.87
CA MET A 173 11.20 -7.42 15.10
C MET A 173 10.46 -8.22 14.02
N ARG A 174 11.02 -8.32 12.81
CA ARG A 174 10.42 -9.00 11.65
C ARG A 174 10.96 -10.40 11.40
N GLY A 175 12.12 -10.74 11.94
CA GLY A 175 12.80 -12.00 11.65
C GLY A 175 13.13 -12.10 10.17
N LYS A 176 12.52 -13.06 9.47
CA LYS A 176 12.75 -13.29 8.03
C LYS A 176 11.83 -12.48 7.10
N ARG A 177 10.84 -11.74 7.64
CA ARG A 177 9.89 -11.00 6.81
C ARG A 177 10.55 -9.77 6.17
N PRO A 178 10.34 -9.52 4.88
CA PRO A 178 11.05 -8.48 4.15
C PRO A 178 10.62 -7.08 4.61
N PHE A 179 11.55 -6.15 4.54
CA PHE A 179 11.31 -4.73 4.71
C PHE A 179 12.32 -3.94 3.88
N GLY A 180 12.04 -2.67 3.62
CA GLY A 180 12.95 -1.83 2.85
C GLY A 180 12.80 -0.36 3.17
N PHE A 181 13.93 0.37 3.14
CA PHE A 181 13.93 1.82 3.22
C PHE A 181 13.55 2.42 1.88
N THR A 182 12.72 3.46 1.93
CA THR A 182 12.30 4.19 0.73
C THR A 182 12.47 5.70 0.90
N ASP A 183 12.77 6.35 -0.22
CA ASP A 183 12.53 7.77 -0.44
C ASP A 183 11.62 7.85 -1.65
N LEU A 184 10.31 7.72 -1.39
CA LEU A 184 9.30 7.68 -2.44
C LEU A 184 9.19 9.00 -3.21
N SER A 185 9.64 10.12 -2.63
CA SER A 185 9.68 11.41 -3.31
C SER A 185 10.65 11.40 -4.49
N ARG A 186 11.71 10.59 -4.41
CA ARG A 186 12.71 10.38 -5.47
C ARG A 186 12.66 8.99 -6.09
N GLY A 187 11.67 8.17 -5.73
CA GLY A 187 11.47 6.80 -6.23
C GLY A 187 12.48 5.76 -5.71
N LYS A 188 13.33 6.10 -4.73
CA LYS A 188 14.32 5.15 -4.20
C LYS A 188 13.65 4.05 -3.39
N GLY A 189 14.06 2.80 -3.62
CA GLY A 189 13.52 1.62 -2.94
C GLY A 189 12.14 1.17 -3.44
N LEU A 190 11.50 1.91 -4.35
CA LEU A 190 10.20 1.53 -4.92
C LEU A 190 10.25 0.18 -5.65
N GLN A 191 11.32 -0.07 -6.40
CA GLN A 191 11.48 -1.30 -7.16
C GLN A 191 11.40 -2.55 -6.27
N GLN A 192 11.98 -2.50 -5.07
CA GLN A 192 11.92 -3.63 -4.13
C GLN A 192 10.48 -3.94 -3.69
N VAL A 193 9.65 -2.90 -3.54
CA VAL A 193 8.22 -3.06 -3.20
C VAL A 193 7.46 -3.64 -4.39
N ILE A 194 7.77 -3.18 -5.61
CA ILE A 194 7.19 -3.72 -6.85
C ILE A 194 7.54 -5.20 -7.02
N ASP A 195 8.83 -5.54 -6.93
CA ASP A 195 9.33 -6.90 -7.07
C ASP A 195 8.65 -7.83 -6.06
N PHE A 196 8.51 -7.37 -4.82
CA PHE A 196 7.79 -8.09 -3.77
C PHE A 196 6.33 -8.37 -4.17
N ILE A 197 5.57 -7.35 -4.62
CA ILE A 197 4.17 -7.51 -5.04
C ILE A 197 4.05 -8.47 -6.22
N VAL A 198 4.92 -8.32 -7.23
CA VAL A 198 4.88 -9.15 -8.44
C VAL A 198 5.18 -10.61 -8.10
N GLU A 199 6.24 -10.87 -7.34
CA GLU A 199 6.65 -12.21 -6.95
C GLU A 199 5.61 -12.90 -6.05
N HIS A 200 5.19 -12.22 -4.98
CA HIS A 200 4.32 -12.81 -3.96
C HIS A 200 2.84 -12.78 -4.37
N GLY A 201 2.47 -11.90 -5.29
CA GLY A 201 1.15 -11.83 -5.90
C GLY A 201 0.95 -12.81 -7.06
N GLY A 202 2.00 -13.53 -7.48
CA GLY A 202 1.95 -14.47 -8.60
C GLY A 202 1.69 -13.79 -9.95
N LEU A 203 2.02 -12.50 -10.06
CA LEU A 203 1.85 -11.71 -11.27
C LEU A 203 2.98 -12.03 -12.25
N ARG A 204 2.67 -11.96 -13.55
CA ARG A 204 3.66 -12.13 -14.62
C ARG A 204 3.71 -10.88 -15.45
N ILE A 205 4.91 -10.31 -15.56
CA ILE A 205 5.17 -9.20 -16.47
C ILE A 205 5.34 -9.80 -17.87
N ASP A 206 4.30 -9.66 -18.70
CA ASP A 206 4.35 -10.09 -20.09
C ASP A 206 5.15 -9.07 -20.91
N ALA A 207 6.41 -9.41 -21.23
CA ALA A 207 7.29 -8.60 -22.08
C ALA A 207 6.69 -8.27 -23.48
N ALA A 208 5.64 -8.98 -23.90
CA ALA A 208 4.96 -8.78 -25.18
C ALA A 208 3.97 -7.59 -25.21
N ARG A 209 3.53 -7.04 -24.08
CA ARG A 209 2.68 -5.83 -24.06
C ARG A 209 3.48 -4.53 -24.26
N SER A 210 4.79 -4.56 -24.02
CA SER A 210 5.69 -3.40 -24.16
C SER A 210 5.92 -2.94 -25.60
N THR A 211 5.57 -3.74 -26.62
CA THR A 211 5.82 -3.42 -28.04
C THR A 211 4.63 -2.81 -28.79
N ALA A 212 3.55 -2.44 -28.10
CA ALA A 212 2.33 -1.90 -28.72
C ALA A 212 2.08 -0.40 -28.46
N ALA A 213 3.11 0.36 -28.06
CA ALA A 213 3.07 1.82 -27.93
C ALA A 213 3.90 2.51 -29.03
#